data_AF-A0A2C9A8E1-F1
#
_entry.id   AF-A0A2C9A8E1-F1
#
_cell.length_a   1.000
_cell.length_b   1.000
_cell.length_c   1.000
_cell.angle_alpha   90.00
_cell.angle_beta   90.00
_cell.angle_gamma   90.00
#
_symmetry.space_group_name_H-M   'P 1'
#
loop_
_entity.id
_entity.type
_entity.pdbx_description
1 polymer ?
#
loop_
_entity_poly.entity_id
_entity_poly.type
_entity_poly.pdbx_seq_one_letter_code
_entity_poly.pdbx_strand_id
1 'polypeptide(L)'
;MRCRVVVCCLLFFLAGLSLADEETQGELYYRALKAEEAGDITRALALFDSAVTAGGPYTAELQEIIDDYNEALFSDSWEFHSSGRVGYVGLLYKSRGISGSEFGSEIATAATASLEYDSWNWSHSFDLSVSGGWFVDKDDLRSLDTSAWESSLGVGYGLVGKSLALDVGANFNVSEVDDWVPEFYAMFEFQPVHLGTHKLGISLWGYENLDGPLYAAAYVSWRRYVKYGWKASVFAGARFEADSISTPYWLKWFGPSFNPSLSFRFKTEISIDAKANLFYGYVVDGPDKQYEKVEKLSGSWAVTLSWKPCVFGVYAGAEQFYRLFFAIPKKYKYFTEPRRTFFTEFKAGVSWEI
;
A
#
# COMPACT_ATOMS: atom_id res chain seq x y z
N MET A 1 29.65 4.38 2.12
CA MET A 1 29.41 5.70 2.74
C MET A 1 28.50 6.64 1.94
N ARG A 2 28.37 6.55 0.61
CA ARG A 2 27.52 7.47 -0.20
C ARG A 2 25.99 7.25 -0.10
N CYS A 3 25.53 6.09 0.40
CA CYS A 3 24.10 5.77 0.49
C CYS A 3 23.41 6.31 1.76
N ARG A 4 24.18 6.57 2.84
CA ARG A 4 23.63 7.09 4.10
C ARG A 4 23.22 8.57 4.05
N VAL A 5 23.89 9.36 3.21
CA VAL A 5 23.66 10.80 3.10
C VAL A 5 22.36 11.10 2.33
N VAL A 6 22.06 10.34 1.28
CA VAL A 6 20.85 10.56 0.47
C VAL A 6 19.58 10.21 1.25
N VAL A 7 19.59 9.12 2.03
CA VAL A 7 18.45 8.71 2.87
C VAL A 7 18.18 9.71 3.99
N CYS A 8 19.22 10.21 4.67
CA CYS A 8 19.07 11.27 5.67
C CYS A 8 18.54 12.58 5.05
N CYS A 9 19.04 13.00 3.89
CA CYS A 9 18.56 14.22 3.24
C CYS A 9 17.09 14.10 2.78
N LEU A 10 16.65 12.93 2.31
CA LEU A 10 15.25 12.69 1.96
C LEU A 10 14.32 12.68 3.19
N LEU A 11 14.76 12.07 4.29
CA LEU A 11 14.05 12.10 5.57
C LEU A 11 13.95 13.52 6.16
N PHE A 12 15.01 14.33 6.04
CA PHE A 12 14.99 15.74 6.45
C PHE A 12 14.13 16.62 5.54
N PHE A 13 14.07 16.34 4.23
CA PHE A 13 13.20 17.07 3.31
C PHE A 13 11.70 16.73 3.54
N LEU A 14 11.39 15.46 3.82
CA LEU A 14 10.05 14.98 4.17
C LEU A 14 9.58 15.51 5.53
N ALA A 15 10.49 15.55 6.53
CA ALA A 15 10.19 16.16 7.83
C ALA A 15 10.00 17.68 7.73
N GLY A 16 10.82 18.37 6.93
CA GLY A 16 10.77 19.82 6.73
C GLY A 16 9.51 20.32 6.02
N LEU A 17 8.92 19.51 5.12
CA LEU A 17 7.65 19.85 4.43
C LEU A 17 6.40 19.59 5.30
N SER A 18 6.52 18.84 6.40
CA SER A 18 5.38 18.46 7.24
C SER A 18 4.96 19.51 8.28
N LEU A 19 5.77 20.54 8.52
CA LEU A 19 5.57 21.52 9.60
C LEU A 19 5.07 22.90 9.13
N ALA A 20 4.83 23.09 7.83
CA ALA A 20 4.68 24.44 7.26
C ALA A 20 3.23 24.96 7.14
N ASP A 21 2.20 24.19 7.52
CA ASP A 21 0.80 24.61 7.31
C ASP A 21 -0.18 23.78 8.16
N GLU A 22 -0.09 23.88 9.50
CA GLU A 22 -1.08 23.26 10.39
C GLU A 22 -2.08 24.31 10.88
N GLU A 23 -3.32 24.27 10.37
CA GLU A 23 -4.47 24.95 11.00
C GLU A 23 -4.61 24.42 12.43
N THR A 24 -4.82 25.32 13.39
CA THR A 24 -4.90 24.95 14.81
C THR A 24 -6.24 24.29 15.13
N GLN A 25 -6.27 23.42 16.15
CA GLN A 25 -7.52 22.80 16.66
C GLN A 25 -8.61 23.86 16.95
N GLY A 26 -8.24 25.04 17.45
CA GLY A 26 -9.17 26.13 17.75
C GLY A 26 -9.82 26.74 16.51
N GLU A 27 -9.08 26.91 15.41
CA GLU A 27 -9.61 27.46 14.16
C GLU A 27 -10.59 26.49 13.48
N LEU A 28 -10.28 25.20 13.50
CA LEU A 28 -11.14 24.14 12.98
C LEU A 28 -12.42 24.01 13.82
N TYR A 29 -12.30 24.05 15.14
CA TYR A 29 -13.46 24.04 16.04
C TYR A 29 -14.39 25.24 15.81
N TYR A 30 -13.84 26.46 15.72
CA TYR A 30 -14.65 27.64 15.47
C TYR A 30 -15.42 27.55 14.15
N ARG A 31 -14.80 27.00 13.11
CA ARG A 31 -15.47 26.79 11.82
C ARG A 31 -16.53 25.68 11.88
N ALA A 32 -16.30 24.65 12.69
CA ALA A 32 -17.28 23.59 12.95
C ALA A 32 -18.55 24.19 13.58
N LEU A 33 -18.39 24.99 14.64
CA LEU A 33 -19.51 25.71 15.26
C LEU A 33 -20.27 26.60 14.28
N LYS A 34 -19.56 27.32 13.39
CA LYS A 34 -20.21 28.15 12.37
C LYS A 34 -20.99 27.36 11.33
N ALA A 35 -20.53 26.15 10.99
CA ALA A 35 -21.26 25.26 10.10
C ALA A 35 -22.49 24.67 10.80
N GLU A 36 -22.36 24.33 12.08
CA GLU A 36 -23.45 23.85 12.93
C GLU A 36 -24.55 24.92 13.09
N GLU A 37 -24.17 26.16 13.41
CA GLU A 37 -25.10 27.31 13.50
C GLU A 37 -25.85 27.56 12.17
N ALA A 38 -25.23 27.23 11.04
CA ALA A 38 -25.83 27.34 9.71
C ALA A 38 -26.73 26.14 9.34
N GLY A 39 -26.85 25.14 10.22
CA GLY A 39 -27.61 23.90 9.99
C GLY A 39 -26.90 22.89 9.07
N ASP A 40 -25.62 23.09 8.75
CA ASP A 40 -24.82 22.19 7.91
C ASP A 40 -24.07 21.18 8.80
N ILE A 41 -24.82 20.23 9.35
CA ILE A 41 -24.33 19.24 10.33
C ILE A 41 -23.23 18.35 9.73
N THR A 42 -23.35 17.96 8.46
CA THR A 42 -22.33 17.16 7.76
C THR A 42 -20.99 17.89 7.68
N ARG A 43 -21.02 19.19 7.36
CA ARG A 43 -19.81 20.01 7.33
C ARG A 43 -19.26 20.28 8.74
N ALA A 44 -20.14 20.45 9.73
CA ALA A 44 -19.73 20.60 11.12
C ALA A 44 -18.97 19.37 11.62
N LEU A 45 -19.50 18.17 11.40
CA LEU A 45 -18.85 16.91 11.78
C LEU A 45 -17.50 16.71 11.10
N ALA A 46 -17.39 16.98 9.80
CA ALA A 46 -16.10 16.90 9.10
C ALA A 46 -15.05 17.88 9.66
N LEU A 47 -15.48 19.04 10.16
CA LEU A 47 -14.61 20.04 10.78
C LEU A 47 -14.25 19.68 12.22
N PHE A 48 -15.18 19.09 12.99
CA PHE A 48 -14.87 18.53 14.31
C PHE A 48 -13.86 17.38 14.21
N ASP A 49 -14.04 16.45 13.27
CA ASP A 49 -13.10 15.35 13.03
C ASP A 49 -11.71 15.88 12.60
N SER A 50 -11.70 16.92 11.76
CA SER A 50 -10.46 17.62 11.40
C SER A 50 -9.81 18.29 12.63
N ALA A 51 -10.60 18.87 13.55
CA ALA A 51 -10.10 19.51 14.79
C ALA A 51 -9.56 18.50 15.81
N VAL A 52 -10.21 17.33 15.94
CA VAL A 52 -9.70 16.18 16.70
C VAL A 52 -8.39 15.71 16.10
N THR A 53 -8.35 15.57 14.77
CA THR A 53 -7.15 15.20 14.01
C THR A 53 -6.06 16.25 14.10
N ALA A 54 -6.34 17.55 14.24
CA ALA A 54 -5.30 18.57 14.42
C ALA A 54 -4.64 18.52 15.80
N GLY A 55 -5.31 17.92 16.79
CA GLY A 55 -4.78 17.68 18.14
C GLY A 55 -4.66 18.94 18.99
N GLY A 56 -4.90 18.82 20.29
CA GLY A 56 -4.80 19.94 21.22
C GLY A 56 -5.45 19.66 22.57
N PRO A 57 -5.60 20.68 23.43
CA PRO A 57 -6.09 20.52 24.80
C PRO A 57 -7.54 20.06 24.87
N TYR A 58 -8.33 20.24 23.80
CA TYR A 58 -9.76 19.91 23.78
C TYR A 58 -10.08 18.65 22.96
N THR A 59 -9.08 17.84 22.61
CA THR A 59 -9.29 16.66 21.75
C THR A 59 -10.27 15.65 22.37
N ALA A 60 -10.30 15.51 23.69
CA ALA A 60 -11.19 14.56 24.36
C ALA A 60 -12.65 15.05 24.30
N GLU A 61 -12.87 16.33 24.59
CA GLU A 61 -14.18 16.98 24.57
C GLU A 61 -14.74 17.07 23.15
N LEU A 62 -13.89 17.35 22.15
CA LEU A 62 -14.29 17.34 20.75
C LEU A 62 -14.66 15.92 20.26
N GLN A 63 -13.98 14.90 20.77
CA GLN A 63 -14.35 13.52 20.49
C GLN A 63 -15.71 13.21 21.12
N GLU A 64 -15.95 13.60 22.36
CA GLU A 64 -17.24 13.40 23.04
C GLU A 64 -18.39 14.07 22.26
N ILE A 65 -18.18 15.29 21.74
CA ILE A 65 -19.16 15.95 20.86
C ILE A 65 -19.42 15.13 19.60
N ILE A 66 -18.39 14.61 18.93
CA ILE A 66 -18.55 13.77 17.73
C ILE A 66 -19.30 12.48 18.09
N ASP A 67 -18.96 11.85 19.21
CA ASP A 67 -19.57 10.60 19.69
C ASP A 67 -21.06 10.83 19.99
N ASP A 68 -21.42 11.92 20.67
CA ASP A 68 -22.81 12.32 20.94
C ASP A 68 -23.60 12.56 19.64
N TYR A 69 -23.00 13.25 18.68
CA TYR A 69 -23.63 13.45 17.37
C TYR A 69 -23.80 12.12 16.62
N ASN A 70 -22.81 11.24 16.68
CA ASN A 70 -22.89 9.95 16.03
C ASN A 70 -23.93 9.05 16.69
N GLU A 71 -24.03 9.04 18.01
CA GLU A 71 -25.10 8.32 18.73
C GLU A 71 -26.49 8.87 18.36
N ALA A 72 -26.62 10.20 18.22
CA ALA A 72 -27.88 10.85 17.89
C ALA A 72 -28.28 10.70 16.40
N LEU A 73 -27.31 10.60 15.50
CA LEU A 73 -27.53 10.60 14.04
C LEU A 73 -27.41 9.21 13.40
N PHE A 74 -26.58 8.33 13.97
CA PHE A 74 -26.18 7.05 13.41
C PHE A 74 -26.33 5.94 14.45
N SER A 75 -27.54 5.39 14.55
CA SER A 75 -27.74 4.02 15.05
C SER A 75 -27.09 3.04 14.08
N ASP A 76 -26.54 1.92 14.57
CA ASP A 76 -26.05 0.75 13.80
C ASP A 76 -26.42 0.81 12.30
N SER A 77 -25.46 1.18 11.46
CA SER A 77 -25.69 1.46 10.04
C SER A 77 -25.05 0.41 9.16
N TRP A 78 -25.71 0.12 8.03
CA TRP A 78 -25.17 -0.71 6.97
C TRP A 78 -25.01 0.15 5.72
N GLU A 79 -23.82 0.15 5.16
CA GLU A 79 -23.50 0.86 3.92
C GLU A 79 -22.96 -0.12 2.88
N PHE A 80 -23.32 0.09 1.62
CA PHE A 80 -22.80 -0.69 0.51
C PHE A 80 -21.96 0.22 -0.37
N HIS A 81 -20.71 -0.18 -0.59
CA HIS A 81 -19.77 0.51 -1.46
C HIS A 81 -19.37 -0.38 -2.62
N SER A 82 -19.17 0.21 -3.79
CA SER A 82 -18.54 -0.49 -4.90
C SER A 82 -17.46 0.36 -5.54
N SER A 83 -16.30 -0.25 -5.74
CA SER A 83 -15.19 0.39 -6.43
C SER A 83 -14.64 -0.50 -7.52
N GLY A 84 -13.89 0.10 -8.44
CA GLY A 84 -13.14 -0.67 -9.40
C GLY A 84 -12.33 0.17 -10.36
N ARG A 85 -11.65 -0.51 -11.27
CA ARG A 85 -10.77 0.07 -12.27
C ARG A 85 -10.71 -0.79 -13.52
N VAL A 86 -10.53 -0.12 -14.65
CA VAL A 86 -10.14 -0.71 -15.92
C VAL A 86 -9.01 0.14 -16.49
N GLY A 87 -7.91 -0.48 -16.87
CA GLY A 87 -6.77 0.23 -17.39
C GLY A 87 -5.91 -0.60 -18.32
N TYR A 88 -5.05 0.11 -19.04
CA TYR A 88 -4.00 -0.47 -19.84
C TYR A 88 -2.68 -0.42 -19.05
N VAL A 89 -1.93 -1.50 -19.11
CA VAL A 89 -0.62 -1.62 -18.47
C VAL A 89 0.42 -1.97 -19.54
N GLY A 90 1.38 -1.06 -19.75
CA GLY A 90 2.56 -1.32 -20.57
C GLY A 90 3.69 -1.89 -19.70
N LEU A 91 4.35 -2.93 -20.17
CA LEU A 91 5.35 -3.70 -19.45
C LEU A 91 6.73 -3.54 -20.08
N LEU A 92 7.74 -3.36 -19.24
CA LEU A 92 9.15 -3.29 -19.64
C LEU A 92 9.99 -4.12 -18.69
N TYR A 93 10.60 -5.19 -19.20
CA TYR A 93 11.52 -6.03 -18.44
C TYR A 93 12.96 -5.88 -18.93
N LYS A 94 13.88 -5.74 -17.98
CA LYS A 94 15.33 -5.65 -18.21
C LYS A 94 16.07 -6.48 -17.19
N SER A 95 16.96 -7.35 -17.64
CA SER A 95 17.81 -8.15 -16.76
C SER A 95 19.25 -8.21 -17.23
N ARG A 96 20.20 -8.33 -16.30
CA ARG A 96 21.62 -8.52 -16.63
C ARG A 96 21.90 -10.00 -16.86
N GLY A 97 21.97 -10.40 -18.13
CA GLY A 97 22.20 -11.80 -18.56
C GLY A 97 21.42 -12.15 -19.82
N ILE A 98 20.32 -11.44 -20.07
CA ILE A 98 19.51 -11.49 -21.29
C ILE A 98 19.91 -10.28 -22.16
N SER A 99 20.22 -10.49 -23.43
CA SER A 99 20.55 -9.40 -24.35
C SER A 99 19.27 -8.73 -24.85
N GLY A 100 18.95 -7.54 -24.34
CA GLY A 100 17.81 -6.75 -24.82
C GLY A 100 16.93 -6.22 -23.70
N SER A 101 15.84 -5.57 -24.09
CA SER A 101 14.72 -5.24 -23.21
C SER A 101 13.50 -5.95 -23.77
N GLU A 102 12.68 -6.51 -22.90
CA GLU A 102 11.44 -7.17 -23.28
C GLU A 102 10.28 -6.21 -23.01
N PHE A 103 9.32 -6.19 -23.93
CA PHE A 103 8.15 -5.33 -23.86
C PHE A 103 6.90 -6.18 -23.97
N GLY A 104 5.84 -5.71 -23.33
CA GLY A 104 4.53 -6.31 -23.49
C GLY A 104 3.45 -5.37 -22.97
N SER A 105 2.22 -5.84 -22.99
CA SER A 105 1.10 -5.07 -22.48
C SER A 105 -0.10 -5.94 -22.12
N GLU A 106 -0.90 -5.43 -21.21
CA GLU A 106 -2.14 -6.05 -20.77
C GLU A 106 -3.26 -5.04 -20.54
N ILE A 107 -4.49 -5.53 -20.57
CA ILE A 107 -5.65 -4.85 -20.02
C ILE A 107 -5.89 -5.44 -18.64
N ALA A 108 -5.84 -4.59 -17.62
CA ALA A 108 -6.07 -4.96 -16.24
C ALA A 108 -7.43 -4.42 -15.75
N THR A 109 -8.20 -5.28 -15.10
CA THR A 109 -9.47 -4.93 -14.47
C THR A 109 -9.48 -5.35 -13.02
N ALA A 110 -10.17 -4.58 -12.19
CA ALA A 110 -10.51 -4.98 -10.83
C ALA A 110 -11.82 -4.34 -10.42
N ALA A 111 -12.64 -5.05 -9.65
CA ALA A 111 -13.84 -4.55 -9.03
C ALA A 111 -13.94 -5.12 -7.61
N THR A 112 -14.46 -4.32 -6.69
CA THR A 112 -14.72 -4.71 -5.29
C THR A 112 -16.11 -4.23 -4.91
N ALA A 113 -16.84 -5.10 -4.22
CA ALA A 113 -18.08 -4.78 -3.53
C ALA A 113 -17.84 -4.96 -2.03
N SER A 114 -18.22 -3.95 -1.25
CA SER A 114 -17.95 -3.85 0.17
C SER A 114 -19.26 -3.63 0.90
N LEU A 115 -19.51 -4.45 1.93
CA LEU A 115 -20.59 -4.23 2.88
C LEU A 115 -19.97 -3.75 4.19
N GLU A 116 -20.26 -2.51 4.56
CA GLU A 116 -19.76 -1.88 5.78
C GLU A 116 -20.84 -1.87 6.86
N TYR A 117 -20.42 -2.19 8.08
CA TYR A 117 -21.26 -2.17 9.27
C TYR A 117 -20.54 -1.38 10.36
N ASP A 118 -21.10 -0.23 10.70
CA ASP A 118 -20.59 0.59 11.79
C ASP A 118 -21.35 0.30 13.07
N SER A 119 -20.62 -0.03 14.12
CA SER A 119 -21.17 -0.22 15.45
C SER A 119 -20.26 0.42 16.49
N TRP A 120 -20.79 1.46 17.12
CA TRP A 120 -20.12 2.25 18.16
C TRP A 120 -18.77 2.82 17.68
N ASN A 121 -17.67 2.18 18.09
CA ASN A 121 -16.30 2.62 17.83
C ASN A 121 -15.58 1.75 16.80
N TRP A 122 -16.33 0.87 16.12
CA TRP A 122 -15.80 -0.11 15.19
C TRP A 122 -16.55 -0.02 13.87
N SER A 123 -15.76 0.04 12.80
CA SER A 123 -16.23 -0.10 11.43
C SER A 123 -15.78 -1.47 10.92
N HIS A 124 -16.74 -2.28 10.51
CA HIS A 124 -16.51 -3.61 9.94
C HIS A 124 -16.71 -3.52 8.42
N SER A 125 -15.79 -4.06 7.62
CA SER A 125 -15.98 -4.20 6.18
C SER A 125 -15.93 -5.66 5.75
N PHE A 126 -16.84 -6.05 4.87
CA PHE A 126 -16.85 -7.36 4.22
C PHE A 126 -16.70 -7.16 2.72
N ASP A 127 -15.58 -7.61 2.17
CA ASP A 127 -15.20 -7.33 0.81
C ASP A 127 -15.30 -8.59 -0.06
N LEU A 128 -15.88 -8.43 -1.25
CA LEU A 128 -15.81 -9.37 -2.35
C LEU A 128 -15.13 -8.67 -3.52
N SER A 129 -14.01 -9.20 -3.99
CA SER A 129 -13.26 -8.63 -5.09
C SER A 129 -13.11 -9.60 -6.25
N VAL A 130 -13.04 -9.04 -7.46
CA VAL A 130 -12.66 -9.75 -8.67
C VAL A 130 -11.63 -8.91 -9.41
N SER A 131 -10.57 -9.53 -9.89
CA SER A 131 -9.60 -8.86 -10.77
C SER A 131 -9.18 -9.78 -11.90
N GLY A 132 -8.74 -9.21 -13.00
CA GLY A 132 -8.19 -9.99 -14.10
C GLY A 132 -7.25 -9.19 -14.97
N GLY A 133 -6.35 -9.90 -15.64
CA GLY A 133 -5.41 -9.38 -16.61
C GLY A 133 -5.54 -10.15 -17.92
N TRP A 134 -5.54 -9.45 -19.04
CA TRP A 134 -5.46 -10.05 -20.38
C TRP A 134 -4.31 -9.45 -21.16
N PHE A 135 -3.33 -10.27 -21.52
CA PHE A 135 -2.20 -9.82 -22.32
C PHE A 135 -2.62 -9.52 -23.75
N VAL A 136 -2.33 -8.30 -24.19
CA VAL A 136 -2.57 -7.83 -25.56
C VAL A 136 -1.33 -8.03 -26.43
N ASP A 137 -0.14 -7.87 -25.84
CA ASP A 137 1.14 -8.13 -26.49
C ASP A 137 2.07 -8.85 -25.50
N LYS A 138 2.40 -10.11 -25.81
CA LYS A 138 3.24 -10.98 -24.94
C LYS A 138 4.44 -11.61 -25.64
N ASP A 139 4.53 -11.53 -26.96
CA ASP A 139 5.49 -12.34 -27.74
C ASP A 139 6.96 -12.00 -27.45
N ASP A 140 7.20 -10.78 -26.98
CA ASP A 140 8.52 -10.28 -26.57
C ASP A 140 8.81 -10.48 -25.07
N LEU A 141 7.85 -10.89 -24.24
CA LEU A 141 8.02 -11.18 -22.80
C LEU A 141 8.52 -12.61 -22.53
N ARG A 142 9.62 -13.01 -23.16
CA ARG A 142 10.10 -14.41 -23.12
C ARG A 142 10.69 -14.83 -21.77
N SER A 143 11.14 -13.87 -20.97
CA SER A 143 11.77 -14.12 -19.68
C SER A 143 10.78 -14.14 -18.52
N LEU A 144 9.59 -13.59 -18.73
CA LEU A 144 8.49 -13.64 -17.79
C LEU A 144 7.55 -14.72 -18.33
N ASP A 145 7.52 -15.89 -17.71
CA ASP A 145 6.57 -16.95 -18.07
C ASP A 145 5.16 -16.54 -17.63
N THR A 146 4.55 -15.64 -18.41
CA THR A 146 3.26 -15.03 -18.11
C THR A 146 2.14 -15.76 -18.84
N SER A 147 1.14 -16.20 -18.08
CA SER A 147 -0.15 -16.66 -18.59
C SER A 147 -0.77 -15.62 -19.53
N ALA A 148 -1.43 -16.03 -20.61
CA ALA A 148 -2.12 -15.08 -21.51
C ALA A 148 -3.25 -14.31 -20.81
N TRP A 149 -3.79 -14.90 -19.74
CA TRP A 149 -4.76 -14.27 -18.87
C TRP A 149 -4.60 -14.78 -17.44
N GLU A 150 -5.03 -13.95 -16.51
CA GLU A 150 -5.18 -14.29 -15.09
C GLU A 150 -6.48 -13.70 -14.56
N SER A 151 -7.04 -14.36 -13.57
CA SER A 151 -8.24 -13.92 -12.86
C SER A 151 -8.08 -14.25 -11.38
N SER A 152 -8.64 -13.41 -10.52
CA SER A 152 -8.62 -13.59 -9.07
C SER A 152 -10.00 -13.31 -8.50
N LEU A 153 -10.42 -14.15 -7.57
CA LEU A 153 -11.59 -13.91 -6.72
C LEU A 153 -11.10 -13.73 -5.28
N GLY A 154 -11.39 -12.58 -4.69
CA GLY A 154 -10.97 -12.25 -3.34
C GLY A 154 -12.15 -12.12 -2.38
N VAL A 155 -11.89 -12.50 -1.13
CA VAL A 155 -12.77 -12.23 0.02
C VAL A 155 -11.94 -11.59 1.12
N GLY A 156 -12.48 -10.54 1.74
CA GLY A 156 -11.79 -9.76 2.76
C GLY A 156 -12.69 -9.42 3.94
N TYR A 157 -12.07 -9.24 5.11
CA TYR A 157 -12.68 -8.69 6.29
C TYR A 157 -11.78 -7.61 6.90
N GLY A 158 -12.31 -6.40 7.01
CA GLY A 158 -11.69 -5.27 7.68
C GLY A 158 -12.36 -4.95 9.01
N LEU A 159 -11.54 -4.51 9.97
CA LEU A 159 -12.00 -3.95 11.23
C LEU A 159 -11.17 -2.72 11.56
N VAL A 160 -11.81 -1.57 11.64
CA VAL A 160 -11.16 -0.30 11.96
C VAL A 160 -11.81 0.29 13.20
N GLY A 161 -10.98 0.66 14.17
CA GLY A 161 -11.38 1.47 15.31
C GLY A 161 -10.41 2.64 15.50
N LYS A 162 -10.59 3.38 16.60
CA LYS A 162 -9.84 4.62 16.86
C LYS A 162 -8.31 4.49 16.80
N SER A 163 -7.77 3.35 17.22
CA SER A 163 -6.31 3.13 17.31
C SER A 163 -5.90 1.76 16.80
N LEU A 164 -6.81 1.01 16.20
CA LEU A 164 -6.58 -0.35 15.74
C LEU A 164 -7.15 -0.51 14.35
N ALA A 165 -6.39 -1.15 13.46
CA ALA A 165 -6.88 -1.63 12.18
C ALA A 165 -6.46 -3.08 11.99
N LEU A 166 -7.38 -3.90 11.50
CA LEU A 166 -7.15 -5.26 11.08
C LEU A 166 -7.73 -5.41 9.67
N ASP A 167 -7.00 -6.09 8.81
CA ASP A 167 -7.45 -6.44 7.47
C ASP A 167 -6.94 -7.85 7.16
N VAL A 168 -7.84 -8.78 6.89
CA VAL A 168 -7.52 -10.18 6.60
C VAL A 168 -8.31 -10.63 5.38
N GLY A 169 -7.71 -11.45 4.54
CA GLY A 169 -8.41 -11.94 3.37
C GLY A 169 -7.71 -13.08 2.67
N ALA A 170 -8.41 -13.59 1.66
CA ALA A 170 -7.95 -14.65 0.79
C ALA A 170 -8.28 -14.31 -0.66
N ASN A 171 -7.34 -14.58 -1.56
CA ASN A 171 -7.53 -14.50 -3.00
C ASN A 171 -7.37 -15.90 -3.61
N PHE A 172 -8.17 -16.18 -4.63
CA PHE A 172 -8.13 -17.43 -5.37
C PHE A 172 -7.78 -17.11 -6.82
N ASN A 173 -6.51 -17.34 -7.17
CA ASN A 173 -6.00 -17.03 -8.49
C ASN A 173 -6.18 -18.22 -9.43
N VAL A 174 -6.59 -17.92 -10.66
CA VAL A 174 -6.73 -18.87 -11.76
C VAL A 174 -6.09 -18.23 -12.98
N SER A 175 -5.29 -18.99 -13.72
CA SER A 175 -4.61 -18.50 -14.91
C SER A 175 -4.67 -19.52 -16.05
N GLU A 176 -4.08 -19.19 -17.20
CA GLU A 176 -3.93 -20.15 -18.31
C GLU A 176 -3.14 -21.41 -17.91
N VAL A 177 -2.20 -21.27 -16.97
CA VAL A 177 -1.24 -22.31 -16.59
C VAL A 177 -1.64 -22.99 -15.27
N ASP A 178 -2.22 -22.25 -14.34
CA ASP A 178 -2.53 -22.73 -13.00
C ASP A 178 -4.05 -22.73 -12.74
N ASP A 179 -4.57 -23.88 -12.30
CA ASP A 179 -6.02 -24.07 -12.13
C ASP A 179 -6.59 -23.37 -10.88
N TRP A 180 -5.84 -23.32 -9.77
CA TRP A 180 -6.31 -22.72 -8.52
C TRP A 180 -5.16 -22.51 -7.51
N VAL A 181 -4.72 -21.27 -7.32
CA VAL A 181 -3.65 -20.90 -6.37
C VAL A 181 -4.20 -19.97 -5.29
N PRO A 182 -4.41 -20.48 -4.05
CA PRO A 182 -4.86 -19.65 -2.93
C PRO A 182 -3.74 -18.76 -2.40
N GLU A 183 -4.11 -17.53 -2.07
CA GLU A 183 -3.28 -16.57 -1.37
C GLU A 183 -4.01 -16.04 -0.15
N PHE A 184 -3.28 -15.82 0.93
CA PHE A 184 -3.81 -15.27 2.17
C PHE A 184 -3.01 -14.04 2.57
N TYR A 185 -3.68 -13.05 3.12
CA TYR A 185 -3.02 -11.89 3.69
C TYR A 185 -3.63 -11.51 5.03
N ALA A 186 -2.80 -10.90 5.87
CA ALA A 186 -3.22 -10.34 7.13
C ALA A 186 -2.39 -9.09 7.44
N MET A 187 -3.06 -8.00 7.78
CA MET A 187 -2.47 -6.78 8.29
C MET A 187 -3.09 -6.46 9.63
N PHE A 188 -2.26 -6.13 10.61
CA PHE A 188 -2.68 -5.56 11.87
C PHE A 188 -1.91 -4.27 12.10
N GLU A 189 -2.58 -3.24 12.59
CA GLU A 189 -1.95 -1.99 12.99
C GLU A 189 -2.53 -1.49 14.30
N PHE A 190 -1.64 -1.06 15.19
CA PHE A 190 -1.99 -0.43 16.46
C PHE A 190 -1.28 0.91 16.58
N GLN A 191 -2.04 2.00 16.70
CA GLN A 191 -1.59 3.39 16.72
C GLN A 191 -1.95 4.05 18.05
N PRO A 192 -1.23 3.77 19.15
CA PRO A 192 -1.59 4.31 20.47
C PRO A 192 -1.32 5.81 20.61
N VAL A 193 -0.46 6.39 19.76
CA VAL A 193 -0.01 7.78 19.91
C VAL A 193 -0.55 8.63 18.77
N HIS A 194 -1.34 9.63 19.16
CA HIS A 194 -1.94 10.63 18.27
C HIS A 194 -1.44 12.02 18.70
N LEU A 195 -0.72 12.70 17.80
CA LEU A 195 -0.13 14.01 18.02
C LEU A 195 -0.52 14.92 16.87
N GLY A 196 -1.74 15.46 16.97
CA GLY A 196 -2.35 16.17 15.86
C GLY A 196 -2.37 15.32 14.61
N THR A 197 -1.95 15.91 13.48
CA THR A 197 -2.03 15.23 12.19
C THR A 197 -1.14 13.98 12.10
N HIS A 198 -0.29 13.76 13.11
CA HIS A 198 0.64 12.66 13.20
C HIS A 198 0.13 11.50 14.05
N LYS A 199 0.29 10.29 13.53
CA LYS A 199 0.04 9.02 14.23
C LYS A 199 1.30 8.20 14.28
N LEU A 200 1.58 7.57 15.43
CA LEU A 200 2.69 6.64 15.62
C LEU A 200 2.14 5.30 16.09
N GLY A 201 2.67 4.21 15.54
CA GLY A 201 2.16 2.88 15.81
C GLY A 201 3.12 1.75 15.49
N ILE A 202 2.57 0.54 15.58
CA ILE A 202 3.20 -0.71 15.19
C ILE A 202 2.29 -1.37 14.17
N SER A 203 2.87 -1.93 13.12
CA SER A 203 2.14 -2.69 12.11
C SER A 203 2.77 -4.06 11.91
N LEU A 204 1.92 -5.08 11.84
CA LEU A 204 2.27 -6.44 11.45
C LEU A 204 1.64 -6.71 10.09
N TRP A 205 2.37 -7.36 9.21
CA TRP A 205 1.89 -7.73 7.88
C TRP A 205 2.35 -9.13 7.54
N GLY A 206 1.45 -9.95 7.01
CA GLY A 206 1.69 -11.30 6.56
C GLY A 206 1.03 -11.55 5.22
N TYR A 207 1.68 -12.36 4.39
CA TYR A 207 1.17 -12.82 3.11
C TYR A 207 1.71 -14.23 2.85
N GLU A 208 0.86 -15.12 2.34
CA GLU A 208 1.23 -16.46 1.92
C GLU A 208 0.54 -16.78 0.60
N ASN A 209 1.32 -17.14 -0.42
CA ASN A 209 0.81 -17.85 -1.58
C ASN A 209 1.19 -19.33 -1.43
N LEU A 210 0.24 -20.25 -1.47
CA LEU A 210 0.48 -21.67 -1.16
C LEU A 210 1.49 -22.34 -2.10
N ASP A 211 1.56 -21.91 -3.36
CA ASP A 211 2.52 -22.40 -4.36
C ASP A 211 3.65 -21.38 -4.61
N GLY A 212 3.69 -20.31 -3.83
CA GLY A 212 4.48 -19.11 -4.07
C GLY A 212 5.05 -18.50 -2.80
N PRO A 213 5.42 -17.22 -2.81
CA PRO A 213 6.21 -16.67 -1.71
C PRO A 213 5.41 -16.52 -0.40
N LEU A 214 6.13 -16.65 0.72
CA LEU A 214 5.66 -16.30 2.05
C LEU A 214 6.37 -15.04 2.52
N TYR A 215 5.64 -14.09 3.09
CA TYR A 215 6.20 -12.88 3.67
C TYR A 215 5.60 -12.61 5.05
N ALA A 216 6.44 -12.13 5.97
CA ALA A 216 6.00 -11.63 7.26
C ALA A 216 6.85 -10.42 7.65
N ALA A 217 6.23 -9.39 8.22
CA ALA A 217 6.93 -8.18 8.62
C ALA A 217 6.34 -7.55 9.88
N ALA A 218 7.20 -6.87 10.62
CA ALA A 218 6.84 -6.05 11.77
C ALA A 218 7.51 -4.68 11.63
N TYR A 219 6.71 -3.63 11.74
CA TYR A 219 7.11 -2.25 11.50
C TYR A 219 6.75 -1.36 12.69
N VAL A 220 7.59 -0.36 12.94
CA VAL A 220 7.12 0.89 13.54
C VAL A 220 6.56 1.74 12.41
N SER A 221 5.38 2.33 12.62
CA SER A 221 4.71 3.19 11.67
C SER A 221 4.67 4.63 12.16
N TRP A 222 4.90 5.55 11.23
CA TRP A 222 4.55 6.96 11.36
C TRP A 222 3.66 7.34 10.20
N ARG A 223 2.59 8.08 10.47
CA ARG A 223 1.69 8.62 9.45
C ARG A 223 1.38 10.07 9.75
N ARG A 224 1.23 10.85 8.69
CA ARG A 224 0.64 12.18 8.70
C ARG A 224 -0.62 12.17 7.84
N TYR A 225 -1.76 12.45 8.45
CA TYR A 225 -3.06 12.50 7.78
C TYR A 225 -3.60 13.92 7.72
N VAL A 226 -3.84 14.39 6.50
CA VAL A 226 -4.52 15.66 6.21
C VAL A 226 -5.47 15.43 5.04
N LYS A 227 -6.64 16.08 5.02
CA LYS A 227 -7.60 15.90 3.91
C LYS A 227 -7.03 16.39 2.57
N TYR A 228 -6.44 17.58 2.59
CA TYR A 228 -5.78 18.22 1.45
C TYR A 228 -4.34 18.59 1.82
N GLY A 229 -3.45 18.66 0.83
CA GLY A 229 -2.03 18.93 1.03
C GLY A 229 -1.21 17.65 1.21
N TRP A 230 -0.07 17.78 1.90
CA TRP A 230 0.92 16.71 2.05
C TRP A 230 0.52 15.65 3.07
N LYS A 231 0.22 14.45 2.60
CA LYS A 231 0.17 13.22 3.41
C LYS A 231 1.50 12.50 3.31
N ALA A 232 1.93 11.88 4.40
CA ALA A 232 3.15 11.08 4.39
C ALA A 232 3.00 9.89 5.32
N SER A 233 3.68 8.80 5.00
CA SER A 233 3.83 7.69 5.95
C SER A 233 5.17 7.01 5.78
N VAL A 234 5.64 6.39 6.86
CA VAL A 234 6.87 5.63 6.90
C VAL A 234 6.62 4.38 7.75
N PHE A 235 6.91 3.23 7.16
CA PHE A 235 6.97 1.95 7.86
C PHE A 235 8.41 1.48 7.85
N ALA A 236 8.99 1.26 9.02
CA ALA A 236 10.38 0.83 9.14
C ALA A 236 10.47 -0.31 10.14
N GLY A 237 11.15 -1.40 9.78
CA GLY A 237 11.18 -2.57 10.63
C GLY A 237 11.89 -3.75 10.00
N ALA A 238 11.49 -4.95 10.41
CA ALA A 238 12.08 -6.21 9.97
C ALA A 238 11.09 -6.99 9.11
N ARG A 239 11.61 -7.66 8.10
CA ARG A 239 10.85 -8.51 7.19
C ARG A 239 11.54 -9.85 7.02
N PHE A 240 10.73 -10.89 6.99
CA PHE A 240 11.06 -12.23 6.57
C PHE A 240 10.40 -12.49 5.21
N GLU A 241 11.13 -13.11 4.29
CA GLU A 241 10.62 -13.56 2.99
C GLU A 241 11.08 -15.00 2.75
N ALA A 242 10.20 -15.89 2.32
CA ALA A 242 10.58 -17.18 1.76
C ALA A 242 10.12 -17.24 0.30
N ASP A 243 11.05 -17.38 -0.63
CA ASP A 243 10.77 -17.44 -2.07
C ASP A 243 11.55 -18.58 -2.76
N SER A 244 10.97 -19.17 -3.81
CA SER A 244 11.55 -20.28 -4.59
C SER A 244 12.00 -19.88 -6.00
N ILE A 245 11.81 -18.61 -6.38
CA ILE A 245 11.77 -18.11 -7.77
C ILE A 245 13.03 -18.37 -8.62
N SER A 246 14.16 -18.78 -8.03
CA SER A 246 15.41 -19.00 -8.80
C SER A 246 16.19 -20.26 -8.43
N THR A 247 15.73 -21.04 -7.45
CA THR A 247 16.43 -22.25 -7.02
C THR A 247 15.45 -23.34 -6.67
N PRO A 248 15.80 -24.64 -6.79
CA PRO A 248 14.97 -25.73 -6.31
C PRO A 248 14.81 -25.75 -4.77
N TYR A 249 15.39 -24.77 -4.07
CA TYR A 249 15.31 -24.59 -2.63
C TYR A 249 14.52 -23.32 -2.30
N TRP A 250 13.66 -23.40 -1.30
CA TRP A 250 13.04 -22.22 -0.72
C TRP A 250 14.09 -21.43 0.05
N LEU A 251 14.45 -20.27 -0.48
CA LEU A 251 15.40 -19.38 0.17
C LEU A 251 14.65 -18.54 1.19
N LYS A 252 15.16 -18.53 2.42
CA LYS A 252 14.62 -17.69 3.48
C LYS A 252 15.52 -16.48 3.67
N TRP A 253 14.91 -15.32 3.64
CA TRP A 253 15.54 -14.02 3.76
C TRP A 253 15.05 -13.34 5.02
N PHE A 254 15.94 -12.66 5.72
CA PHE A 254 15.58 -11.79 6.82
C PHE A 254 16.38 -10.50 6.76
N GLY A 255 15.76 -9.37 7.08
CA GLY A 255 16.48 -8.11 7.18
C GLY A 255 15.58 -6.89 7.28
N PRO A 256 16.18 -5.68 7.25
CA PRO A 256 15.43 -4.45 7.38
C PRO A 256 14.57 -4.17 6.15
N SER A 257 13.37 -3.67 6.39
CA SER A 257 12.45 -3.16 5.38
C SER A 257 12.01 -1.73 5.70
N PHE A 258 11.83 -0.93 4.66
CA PHE A 258 11.48 0.48 4.74
C PHE A 258 10.50 0.83 3.62
N ASN A 259 9.28 1.25 3.99
CA ASN A 259 8.19 1.55 3.07
C ASN A 259 7.72 3.00 3.28
N PRO A 260 8.33 3.99 2.61
CA PRO A 260 7.88 5.37 2.64
C PRO A 260 6.76 5.60 1.61
N SER A 261 5.82 6.48 1.96
CA SER A 261 4.83 7.02 1.04
C SER A 261 4.69 8.53 1.26
N LEU A 262 4.51 9.25 0.16
CA LEU A 262 4.25 10.67 0.10
C LEU A 262 3.11 10.91 -0.88
N SER A 263 2.13 11.70 -0.48
CA SER A 263 1.00 12.05 -1.33
C SER A 263 0.66 13.52 -1.18
N PHE A 264 0.24 14.16 -2.26
CA PHE A 264 -0.32 15.51 -2.24
C PHE A 264 -1.69 15.52 -2.90
N ARG A 265 -2.72 15.92 -2.15
CA ARG A 265 -4.10 16.06 -2.66
C ARG A 265 -4.47 17.53 -2.79
N PHE A 266 -4.77 17.97 -4.00
CA PHE A 266 -5.29 19.29 -4.29
C PHE A 266 -6.78 19.37 -3.94
N LYS A 267 -7.28 20.59 -3.68
CA LYS A 267 -8.72 20.84 -3.48
C LYS A 267 -9.57 20.55 -4.74
N THR A 268 -8.94 20.43 -5.90
CA THR A 268 -9.57 20.04 -7.17
C THR A 268 -9.71 18.53 -7.34
N GLU A 269 -9.44 17.75 -6.28
CA GLU A 269 -9.49 16.28 -6.28
C GLU A 269 -8.48 15.61 -7.24
N ILE A 270 -7.42 16.37 -7.57
CA ILE A 270 -6.20 15.84 -8.18
C ILE A 270 -5.29 15.34 -7.06
N SER A 271 -4.67 14.17 -7.23
CA SER A 271 -3.68 13.65 -6.29
C SER A 271 -2.42 13.18 -7.00
N ILE A 272 -1.28 13.41 -6.37
CA ILE A 272 0.01 12.85 -6.78
C ILE A 272 0.50 11.97 -5.64
N ASP A 273 0.71 10.70 -5.92
CA ASP A 273 1.09 9.69 -4.94
C ASP A 273 2.44 9.09 -5.34
N ALA A 274 3.37 9.06 -4.40
CA ALA A 274 4.65 8.38 -4.52
C ALA A 274 4.82 7.39 -3.37
N LYS A 275 5.21 6.15 -3.68
CA LYS A 275 5.45 5.10 -2.70
C LYS A 275 6.71 4.33 -3.04
N ALA A 276 7.39 3.81 -2.03
CA ALA A 276 8.45 2.84 -2.22
C ALA A 276 8.32 1.70 -1.21
N ASN A 277 8.82 0.54 -1.61
CA ASN A 277 9.09 -0.60 -0.75
C ASN A 277 10.57 -0.93 -0.93
N LEU A 278 11.33 -0.91 0.15
CA LEU A 278 12.75 -1.28 0.16
C LEU A 278 12.92 -2.45 1.13
N PHE A 279 13.58 -3.51 0.69
CA PHE A 279 13.96 -4.64 1.52
C PHE A 279 15.42 -5.02 1.27
N TYR A 280 16.23 -5.02 2.33
CA TYR A 280 17.58 -5.57 2.30
C TYR A 280 17.59 -6.89 3.06
N GLY A 281 17.74 -8.00 2.34
CA GLY A 281 17.66 -9.34 2.90
C GLY A 281 19.03 -10.01 2.99
N TYR A 282 19.27 -10.68 4.11
CA TYR A 282 20.33 -11.67 4.29
C TYR A 282 19.72 -13.06 4.22
N VAL A 283 20.40 -14.01 3.57
CA VAL A 283 19.96 -15.41 3.61
C VAL A 283 20.11 -15.94 5.04
N VAL A 284 19.03 -16.50 5.59
CA VAL A 284 19.03 -17.16 6.91
C VAL A 284 18.89 -18.67 6.84
N ASP A 285 18.48 -19.19 5.69
CA ASP A 285 18.43 -20.63 5.42
C ASP A 285 18.75 -20.84 3.93
N GLY A 286 19.86 -21.52 3.67
CA GLY A 286 20.41 -21.73 2.34
C GLY A 286 21.12 -23.08 2.23
N PRO A 287 21.43 -23.53 1.00
CA PRO A 287 21.94 -24.88 0.74
C PRO A 287 23.32 -25.17 1.38
N ASP A 288 24.14 -24.14 1.64
CA ASP A 288 25.38 -24.27 2.41
C ASP A 288 25.81 -22.94 3.07
N LYS A 289 26.81 -23.01 3.96
CA LYS A 289 27.39 -21.85 4.66
C LYS A 289 28.03 -20.79 3.74
N GLN A 290 28.33 -21.14 2.48
CA GLN A 290 28.81 -20.13 1.52
C GLN A 290 27.64 -19.35 0.93
N TYR A 291 26.50 -20.02 0.74
CA TYR A 291 25.25 -19.41 0.26
C TYR A 291 24.62 -18.46 1.28
N GLU A 292 24.75 -18.72 2.58
CA GLU A 292 24.31 -17.82 3.67
C GLU A 292 24.96 -16.42 3.61
N LYS A 293 26.00 -16.23 2.79
CA LYS A 293 26.64 -14.92 2.56
C LYS A 293 25.98 -14.10 1.45
N VAL A 294 24.99 -14.65 0.75
CA VAL A 294 24.26 -13.95 -0.31
C VAL A 294 23.37 -12.88 0.32
N GLU A 295 23.36 -11.71 -0.29
CA GLU A 295 22.55 -10.57 0.13
C GLU A 295 21.66 -10.14 -1.04
N LYS A 296 20.46 -9.63 -0.74
CA LYS A 296 19.48 -9.16 -1.72
C LYS A 296 19.05 -7.74 -1.36
N LEU A 297 18.94 -6.85 -2.36
CA LEU A 297 18.16 -5.63 -2.28
C LEU A 297 17.00 -5.74 -3.26
N SER A 298 15.78 -5.70 -2.76
CA SER A 298 14.58 -5.79 -3.58
C SER A 298 13.50 -4.83 -3.13
N GLY A 299 12.53 -4.63 -3.99
CA GLY A 299 11.33 -3.89 -3.68
C GLY A 299 10.81 -3.17 -4.92
N SER A 300 10.10 -2.08 -4.69
CA SER A 300 9.52 -1.28 -5.77
C SER A 300 9.49 0.20 -5.43
N TRP A 301 9.30 1.04 -6.43
CA TRP A 301 8.82 2.39 -6.27
C TRP A 301 7.74 2.68 -7.30
N ALA A 302 6.76 3.50 -6.95
CA ALA A 302 5.69 3.89 -7.84
C ALA A 302 5.36 5.36 -7.68
N VAL A 303 4.95 5.98 -8.80
CA VAL A 303 4.37 7.32 -8.84
C VAL A 303 3.06 7.24 -9.61
N THR A 304 2.01 7.86 -9.08
CA THR A 304 0.68 7.90 -9.71
C THR A 304 0.13 9.32 -9.63
N LEU A 305 -0.40 9.79 -10.74
CA LEU A 305 -1.25 10.97 -10.84
C LEU A 305 -2.69 10.47 -11.01
N SER A 306 -3.60 10.98 -10.20
CA SER A 306 -5.02 10.68 -10.30
C SER A 306 -5.86 11.95 -10.27
N TRP A 307 -7.02 11.90 -10.90
CA TRP A 307 -8.04 12.93 -10.81
C TRP A 307 -9.41 12.28 -10.69
N LYS A 308 -10.09 12.52 -9.57
CA LYS A 308 -11.40 11.94 -9.27
C LYS A 308 -12.41 13.06 -8.94
N PRO A 309 -12.99 13.71 -9.95
CA PRO A 309 -13.94 14.80 -9.73
C PRO A 309 -15.30 14.34 -9.19
N CYS A 310 -15.66 13.07 -9.36
CA CYS A 310 -16.94 12.50 -8.92
C CYS A 310 -16.82 10.97 -8.75
N VAL A 311 -17.87 10.23 -9.10
CA VAL A 311 -17.93 8.76 -9.14
C VAL A 311 -16.78 8.18 -9.95
N PHE A 312 -16.47 8.77 -11.10
CA PHE A 312 -15.39 8.32 -11.98
C PHE A 312 -14.13 9.14 -11.75
N GLY A 313 -12.99 8.46 -11.82
CA GLY A 313 -11.67 9.07 -11.82
C GLY A 313 -10.77 8.49 -12.90
N VAL A 314 -9.78 9.28 -13.31
CA VAL A 314 -8.72 8.84 -14.23
C VAL A 314 -7.41 8.75 -13.47
N TYR A 315 -6.54 7.83 -13.87
CA TYR A 315 -5.21 7.71 -13.31
C TYR A 315 -4.17 7.39 -14.38
N ALA A 316 -2.95 7.82 -14.11
CA ALA A 316 -1.77 7.44 -14.87
C ALA A 316 -0.57 7.33 -13.92
N GLY A 317 0.29 6.35 -14.12
CA GLY A 317 1.42 6.13 -13.23
C GLY A 317 2.47 5.20 -13.79
N ALA A 318 3.58 5.12 -13.07
CA ALA A 318 4.65 4.17 -13.34
C ALA A 318 5.04 3.48 -12.04
N GLU A 319 5.33 2.18 -12.13
CA GLU A 319 5.84 1.38 -11.04
C GLU A 319 7.06 0.61 -11.52
N GLN A 320 8.14 0.61 -10.74
CA GLN A 320 9.34 -0.16 -11.05
C GLN A 320 9.68 -1.07 -9.90
N PHE A 321 9.72 -2.35 -10.20
CA PHE A 321 10.23 -3.41 -9.34
C PHE A 321 11.68 -3.64 -9.65
N TYR A 322 12.47 -3.90 -8.61
CA TYR A 322 13.88 -4.22 -8.77
C TYR A 322 14.28 -5.32 -7.80
N ARG A 323 15.23 -6.14 -8.24
CA ARG A 323 15.87 -7.15 -7.41
C ARG A 323 17.34 -7.23 -7.77
N LEU A 324 18.20 -7.09 -6.77
CA LEU A 324 19.64 -7.01 -6.91
C LEU A 324 20.26 -7.99 -5.92
N PHE A 325 21.07 -8.93 -6.42
CA PHE A 325 21.82 -9.85 -5.58
C PHE A 325 23.28 -9.41 -5.45
N PHE A 326 23.81 -9.50 -4.24
CA PHE A 326 25.19 -9.19 -3.89
C PHE A 326 25.88 -10.38 -3.26
N ALA A 327 27.21 -10.32 -3.20
CA ALA A 327 28.07 -11.31 -2.55
C ALA A 327 27.89 -12.78 -3.02
N ILE A 328 27.32 -12.99 -4.22
CA ILE A 328 27.09 -14.32 -4.79
C ILE A 328 28.41 -15.10 -4.94
N PRO A 329 28.58 -16.25 -4.25
CA PRO A 329 29.74 -17.11 -4.42
C PRO A 329 29.81 -17.67 -5.85
N LYS A 330 31.02 -17.87 -6.39
CA LYS A 330 31.22 -18.34 -7.78
C LYS A 330 30.46 -19.64 -8.10
N LYS A 331 30.37 -20.56 -7.13
CA LYS A 331 29.65 -21.84 -7.23
C LYS A 331 28.14 -21.65 -7.51
N TYR A 332 27.57 -20.52 -7.10
CA TYR A 332 26.13 -20.24 -7.16
C TYR A 332 25.75 -19.19 -8.20
N LYS A 333 26.69 -18.82 -9.07
CA LYS A 333 26.48 -17.76 -10.06
C LYS A 333 25.27 -18.02 -10.97
N TYR A 334 25.01 -19.28 -11.34
CA TYR A 334 23.92 -19.66 -12.24
C TYR A 334 22.54 -19.73 -11.56
N PHE A 335 22.49 -19.92 -10.23
CA PHE A 335 21.24 -20.01 -9.47
C PHE A 335 20.66 -18.64 -9.08
N THR A 336 21.43 -17.58 -9.29
CA THR A 336 21.07 -16.20 -8.92
C THR A 336 21.22 -15.27 -10.12
N GLU A 337 21.31 -15.84 -11.32
CA GLU A 337 21.19 -15.10 -12.57
C GLU A 337 19.70 -15.05 -12.97
N PRO A 338 19.15 -13.84 -13.22
CA PRO A 338 19.85 -12.58 -13.39
C PRO A 338 20.21 -11.90 -12.06
N ARG A 339 21.46 -11.40 -11.94
CA ARG A 339 21.94 -10.69 -10.73
C ARG A 339 21.21 -9.38 -10.45
N ARG A 340 20.61 -8.81 -11.50
CA ARG A 340 19.86 -7.56 -11.47
C ARG A 340 18.67 -7.72 -12.41
N THR A 341 17.48 -7.60 -11.86
CA THR A 341 16.24 -7.52 -12.63
C THR A 341 15.56 -6.21 -12.33
N PHE A 342 15.01 -5.61 -13.39
CA PHE A 342 14.16 -4.45 -13.34
C PHE A 342 12.91 -4.77 -14.16
N PHE A 343 11.77 -4.56 -13.56
CA PHE A 343 10.47 -4.69 -14.22
C PHE A 343 9.73 -3.39 -14.01
N THR A 344 9.23 -2.79 -15.09
CA THR A 344 8.58 -1.49 -15.05
C THR A 344 7.21 -1.59 -15.70
N GLU A 345 6.21 -1.10 -15.01
CA GLU A 345 4.83 -1.02 -15.45
C GLU A 345 4.45 0.43 -15.64
N PHE A 346 3.80 0.74 -16.77
CA PHE A 346 3.18 2.02 -17.04
C PHE A 346 1.68 1.81 -17.08
N LYS A 347 0.96 2.39 -16.12
CA LYS A 347 -0.47 2.15 -15.90
C LYS A 347 -1.24 3.40 -16.28
N ALA A 348 -2.32 3.27 -17.04
CA ALA A 348 -3.28 4.34 -17.25
C ALA A 348 -4.69 3.77 -17.38
N GLY A 349 -5.68 4.43 -16.81
CA GLY A 349 -7.04 3.89 -16.82
C GLY A 349 -8.08 4.78 -16.18
N VAL A 350 -9.26 4.19 -16.06
CA VAL A 350 -10.43 4.77 -15.39
C VAL A 350 -10.72 3.95 -14.14
N SER A 351 -11.16 4.63 -13.10
CA SER A 351 -11.61 4.06 -11.84
C SER A 351 -12.99 4.58 -11.50
N TRP A 352 -13.73 3.84 -10.68
CA TRP A 352 -14.98 4.28 -10.10
C TRP A 352 -15.06 3.95 -8.62
N GLU A 353 -15.89 4.69 -7.90
CA GLU A 353 -16.27 4.45 -6.51
C GLU A 353 -17.70 4.98 -6.35
N ILE A 354 -18.62 4.13 -5.92
CA ILE A 354 -20.06 4.36 -5.81
C ILE A 354 -20.50 4.01 -4.40
#